data_AF-A0A2G4KGR2-F1
#
_entry.id   AF-A0A2G4KGR2-F1
#
_cell.length_a   1.000
_cell.length_b   1.000
_cell.length_c   1.000
_cell.angle_alpha   90.00
_cell.angle_beta   90.00
_cell.angle_gamma   90.00
#
_symmetry.space_group_name_H-M   'P 1'
#
loop_
_entity.id
_entity.type
_entity.pdbx_description
1 polymer ?
#
loop_
_entity_poly.entity_id
_entity_poly.type
_entity_poly.pdbx_seq_one_letter_code
_entity_poly.pdbx_strand_id
1 'polypeptide(L)' 'MELSRRDEIRDDAFEEPSAAWVAQRFGVCLEEAEWVLVLYRFQALYPEGPIPGRFFCEAL' A
#
# COMPACT_ATOMS: atom_id res chain seq x y z
N MET A 1 -20.04 16.14 -36.16
CA MET A 1 -19.70 14.88 -35.49
C MET A 1 -18.37 15.12 -34.79
N GLU A 2 -18.40 15.66 -33.59
CA GLU A 2 -17.20 15.78 -32.74
C GLU A 2 -17.63 15.44 -31.32
N LEU A 3 -17.59 14.14 -31.03
CA LEU A 3 -17.73 13.63 -29.67
C LEU A 3 -16.44 14.00 -28.96
N SER A 4 -16.48 15.14 -28.27
CA SER A 4 -15.48 15.52 -27.28
C SER A 4 -15.51 14.45 -26.18
N ARG A 5 -14.75 13.37 -26.38
CA ARG A 5 -14.40 12.41 -25.33
C ARG A 5 -13.54 13.19 -24.34
N ARG A 6 -14.20 13.87 -23.41
CA ARG A 6 -13.58 14.17 -22.13
C ARG A 6 -13.25 12.80 -21.56
N ASP A 7 -11.96 12.46 -21.60
CA ASP A 7 -11.42 11.39 -20.79
C ASP A 7 -11.90 11.66 -19.36
N GLU A 8 -12.91 10.90 -18.94
CA GLU A 8 -13.22 10.71 -17.55
C GLU A 8 -11.95 10.09 -16.97
N ILE A 9 -11.09 10.94 -16.38
CA ILE A 9 -10.11 10.49 -15.42
C ILE A 9 -10.98 9.82 -14.35
N ARG A 10 -11.15 8.50 -14.48
CA ARG A 10 -11.64 7.68 -13.40
C ARG A 10 -10.67 7.99 -12.29
N ASP A 11 -11.16 8.75 -11.32
CA ASP A 11 -10.60 8.78 -9.99
C ASP A 11 -10.77 7.34 -9.51
N ASP A 12 -9.89 6.45 -9.98
CA ASP A 12 -9.76 5.09 -9.49
C ASP A 12 -9.31 5.29 -8.06
N ALA A 13 -10.31 5.51 -7.19
CA ALA A 13 -10.15 5.70 -5.78
C ALA A 13 -9.24 4.57 -5.33
N PHE A 14 -8.01 4.92 -4.98
CA PHE A 14 -6.99 3.97 -4.61
C PHE A 14 -7.47 3.32 -3.32
N GLU A 15 -8.22 2.23 -3.44
CA GLU A 15 -8.77 1.52 -2.29
C GLU A 15 -7.63 0.73 -1.68
N GLU A 16 -7.23 1.15 -0.48
CA GLU A 16 -6.14 0.49 0.21
C GLU A 16 -6.51 -0.97 0.49
N PRO A 17 -5.66 -1.94 0.11
CA PRO A 17 -5.98 -3.35 0.29
C PRO A 17 -6.18 -3.68 1.78
N SER A 18 -7.24 -4.42 2.09
CA SER A 18 -7.49 -4.89 3.46
C SER A 18 -6.56 -6.06 3.82
N ALA A 19 -6.29 -6.24 5.12
CA ALA A 19 -5.46 -7.35 5.60
C ALA A 19 -6.05 -8.72 5.24
N ALA A 20 -7.39 -8.85 5.23
CA ALA A 20 -8.08 -10.07 4.81
C ALA A 20 -7.85 -10.39 3.32
N TRP A 21 -7.89 -9.37 2.46
CA TRP A 21 -7.58 -9.53 1.04
C TRP A 21 -6.12 -9.96 0.84
N VAL A 22 -5.19 -9.33 1.56
CA VAL A 22 -3.76 -9.66 1.52
C VAL A 22 -3.52 -11.10 2.00
N ALA A 23 -4.10 -11.49 3.14
CA ALA A 23 -4.01 -12.85 3.68
C ALA A 23 -4.48 -13.90 2.66
N GLN A 24 -5.64 -13.68 2.04
CA GLN A 24 -6.17 -14.56 1.01
C GLN A 24 -5.28 -14.59 -0.24
N ARG A 25 -4.80 -13.42 -0.68
CA ARG A 25 -4.04 -13.28 -1.94
C ARG A 25 -2.67 -13.96 -1.88
N PHE A 26 -2.01 -13.88 -0.72
CA PHE A 26 -0.65 -14.36 -0.51
C PHE A 26 -0.58 -15.69 0.27
N GLY A 27 -1.71 -16.17 0.82
CA GLY A 27 -1.76 -17.43 1.57
C GLY A 27 -1.03 -17.34 2.91
N VAL A 28 -1.09 -16.17 3.56
CA VAL A 28 -0.45 -15.87 4.84
C VAL A 28 -1.49 -15.69 5.94
N CYS A 29 -1.07 -15.73 7.21
CA CYS A 29 -1.99 -15.45 8.31
C CYS A 29 -2.35 -13.95 8.38
N LEU A 30 -3.34 -13.60 9.18
CA LEU A 30 -3.80 -12.21 9.28
C LEU A 30 -2.72 -11.28 9.85
N GLU A 31 -1.95 -11.74 10.82
CA GLU A 31 -0.86 -10.97 11.44
C GLU A 31 0.26 -10.68 10.42
N GLU A 32 0.66 -11.69 9.62
CA GLU A 32 1.61 -11.51 8.53
C GLU A 32 1.09 -10.53 7.48
N ALA A 33 -0.20 -10.60 7.14
CA ALA A 33 -0.84 -9.68 6.21
C ALA A 33 -0.86 -8.22 6.72
N GLU A 34 -1.06 -8.01 8.01
CA GLU A 34 -0.95 -6.68 8.63
C GLU A 34 0.47 -6.13 8.50
N TRP A 35 1.49 -6.95 8.74
CA TRP A 35 2.89 -6.55 8.54
C TRP A 35 3.21 -6.20 7.09
N VAL A 36 2.68 -6.94 6.12
CA VAL A 36 2.82 -6.61 4.69
C VAL A 36 2.23 -5.23 4.39
N LEU A 37 1.07 -4.88 4.96
CA LEU A 37 0.48 -3.56 4.78
C LEU A 37 1.32 -2.44 5.43
N VAL A 38 1.89 -2.69 6.60
CA VAL A 38 2.83 -1.76 7.24
C VAL A 38 4.02 -1.48 6.33
N LEU A 39 4.64 -2.52 5.77
CA LEU A 39 5.77 -2.39 4.86
C LEU A 39 5.38 -1.68 3.56
N TYR A 40 4.21 -1.99 3.01
CA TYR A 40 3.69 -1.32 1.81
C TYR A 40 3.50 0.19 2.04
N ARG A 41 2.84 0.58 3.14
CA ARG A 41 2.67 1.98 3.53
C ARG A 41 4.01 2.67 3.79
N PHE A 42 4.93 1.95 4.41
CA PHE A 42 6.28 2.45 4.66
C PHE A 42 6.98 2.78 3.34
N GLN A 43 6.94 1.88 2.36
CA GLN A 43 7.53 2.11 1.04
C GLN A 43 6.84 3.28 0.31
N ALA A 44 5.52 3.42 0.42
CA ALA A 44 4.80 4.54 -0.18
C ALA A 44 5.22 5.90 0.40
N LEU A 45 5.52 5.96 1.70
CA LEU A 45 6.00 7.16 2.39
C LEU A 45 7.50 7.41 2.18
N TYR A 46 8.29 6.35 2.01
CA TYR A 46 9.74 6.39 1.89
C TYR A 46 10.21 5.59 0.66
N PRO A 47 9.97 6.10 -0.56
CA PRO A 47 10.24 5.37 -1.80
C PRO A 47 11.73 5.09 -2.02
N GLU A 48 12.60 5.98 -1.55
CA GLU A 48 14.07 5.83 -1.58
C GLU A 48 14.60 4.99 -0.40
N GLY A 49 13.71 4.39 0.38
CA GLY A 49 14.04 3.60 1.55
C GLY A 49 14.20 4.40 2.84
N PRO A 50 14.39 3.71 3.98
CA PRO A 50 14.58 4.35 5.27
C PRO A 50 15.91 5.11 5.31
N ILE A 51 15.87 6.36 5.76
CA ILE A 51 17.10 7.10 6.08
C ILE A 51 17.66 6.52 7.39
N PRO A 52 18.91 6.01 7.41
CA PRO A 52 19.54 5.50 8.63
C PRO A 52 19.47 6.53 9.78
N GLY A 53 19.08 6.08 10.98
CA GLY A 53 18.98 6.94 12.17
C GLY A 53 17.66 7.72 12.32
N ARG A 54 16.71 7.62 11.37
CA ARG A 54 15.34 8.17 11.55
C ARG A 54 14.33 7.18 12.10
N PHE A 55 14.59 5.89 11.96
CA PHE A 55 13.71 4.83 12.46
C PHE A 55 14.50 4.02 13.47
N PHE A 56 14.18 4.20 14.75
CA PHE A 56 14.70 3.36 15.82
C PHE A 56 13.72 2.19 15.99
N CYS A 57 14.14 0.99 15.61
CA CYS A 57 13.51 -0.22 16.12
C CYS A 57 14.00 -0.36 17.57
N GLU A 58 13.23 0.12 18.54
CA GLU A 58 13.44 -0.34 19.91
C GLU A 58 13.15 -1.84 19.93
N ALA A 59 14.09 -2.62 20.47
CA ALA A 59 13.88 -4.05 20.63
C ALA A 59 12.71 -4.25 21.61
N LEU A 60 11.66 -4.91 21.12
CA LEU A 60 10.51 -5.37 21.92
C LEU A 60 10.95 -6.43 22.94
#